data_AF-A0A7R9YDF0-F1
#
_entry.id   AF-A0A7R9YDF0-F1
#
_cell.length_a   1.000
_cell.length_b   1.000
_cell.length_c   1.000
_cell.angle_alpha   90.00
_cell.angle_beta   90.00
_cell.angle_gamma   90.00
#
_symmetry.space_group_name_H-M   'P 1'
#
loop_
_entity.id
_entity.type
_entity.pdbx_description
1 polymer ?
#
loop_
_entity_poly.entity_id
_entity_poly.type
_entity_poly.pdbx_seq_one_letter_code
_entity_poly.pdbx_strand_id
1 'polypeptide(L)'
;HTHVLSHPLVLNHVLPEVVIQLGAPLISSAVDSYVKKAAADTAKFAYILVHPSSPGERRDPNYLVTHAFDCPVGSFVRAIASTPRAPLEVGSDLHVLKNLDLEVQSLVSGALEEHASQSGGALNEISAMKIASSFVRRQDAMFVSNSMPIRDADTFVYESESSTIMCNRGASGIDGVLHSAIGAAHALRGGRVTAVIGDVATLHDLNALHNLRRGAAESTS
;
A
#
# COMPACT_ATOMS: atom_id res chain seq x y z
N HIS A 1 -9.45 0.98 -14.55
CA HIS A 1 -8.87 0.18 -13.43
C HIS A 1 -10.01 -0.23 -12.51
N THR A 2 -10.41 -1.50 -12.54
CA THR A 2 -11.46 -2.03 -11.67
C THR A 2 -10.78 -3.00 -10.73
N HIS A 3 -10.74 -2.65 -9.44
CA HIS A 3 -10.18 -3.51 -8.40
C HIS A 3 -11.01 -4.79 -8.32
N VAL A 4 -10.40 -5.94 -8.01
CA VAL A 4 -11.10 -7.24 -7.97
C VAL A 4 -12.32 -7.20 -7.05
N LEU A 5 -12.17 -6.58 -5.88
CA LEU A 5 -13.24 -6.38 -4.90
C LEU A 5 -14.39 -5.48 -5.36
N SER A 6 -14.22 -4.69 -6.42
CA SER A 6 -15.30 -3.91 -7.03
C SER A 6 -16.06 -4.65 -8.12
N HIS A 7 -15.64 -5.88 -8.47
CA HIS A 7 -16.31 -6.66 -9.49
C HIS A 7 -17.69 -7.16 -8.98
N PRO A 8 -18.77 -7.08 -9.78
CA PRO A 8 -20.12 -7.49 -9.36
C PRO A 8 -20.20 -8.94 -8.84
N LEU A 9 -19.44 -9.87 -9.45
CA LEU A 9 -19.40 -11.25 -8.97
C LEU A 9 -18.81 -11.36 -7.55
N VAL A 10 -17.80 -10.55 -7.22
CA VAL A 10 -17.23 -10.55 -5.87
C VAL A 10 -18.22 -9.89 -4.92
N LEU A 11 -18.72 -8.69 -5.25
CA LEU A 11 -19.65 -7.93 -4.41
C LEU A 11 -20.97 -8.67 -4.09
N ASN A 12 -21.40 -9.60 -4.96
CA ASN A 12 -22.66 -10.32 -4.79
C ASN A 12 -22.49 -11.72 -4.17
N HIS A 13 -21.29 -12.30 -4.18
CA HIS A 13 -21.07 -13.68 -3.76
C HIS A 13 -20.04 -13.85 -2.66
N VAL A 14 -19.15 -12.89 -2.47
CA VAL A 14 -18.06 -12.96 -1.52
C VAL A 14 -18.05 -11.65 -0.73
N LEU A 15 -18.73 -11.65 0.41
CA LEU A 15 -18.76 -10.50 1.34
C LEU A 15 -18.26 -10.95 2.71
N PRO A 16 -17.38 -10.18 3.36
CA PRO A 16 -16.84 -10.54 4.66
C PRO A 16 -17.89 -10.32 5.75
N GLU A 17 -18.05 -11.30 6.63
CA GLU A 17 -18.76 -11.11 7.90
C GLU A 17 -17.87 -10.34 8.90
N VAL A 18 -16.55 -10.47 8.79
CA VAL A 18 -15.58 -9.82 9.67
C VAL A 18 -14.48 -9.12 8.87
N VAL A 19 -14.24 -7.84 9.16
CA VAL A 19 -13.13 -7.04 8.62
C VAL A 19 -12.19 -6.68 9.76
N ILE A 20 -10.90 -6.97 9.61
CA ILE A 20 -9.85 -6.57 10.55
C ILE A 20 -8.91 -5.61 9.81
N GLN A 21 -8.97 -4.31 10.15
CA GLN A 21 -8.01 -3.32 9.66
C GLN A 21 -6.86 -3.19 10.65
N LEU A 22 -5.64 -3.36 10.15
CA LEU A 22 -4.41 -3.18 10.92
C LEU A 22 -3.72 -1.88 10.51
N GLY A 23 -3.58 -0.94 11.45
CA GLY A 23 -2.87 0.32 11.25
C GLY A 23 -3.72 1.42 10.60
N ALA A 24 -3.00 2.33 9.93
CA ALA A 24 -3.51 3.58 9.38
C ALA A 24 -4.57 3.39 8.26
N PRO A 25 -5.29 4.45 7.85
CA PRO A 25 -6.34 4.37 6.84
C PRO A 25 -5.88 3.81 5.49
N LEU A 26 -6.78 3.04 4.85
CA LEU A 26 -6.56 2.43 3.54
C LEU A 26 -6.44 3.47 2.42
N ILE A 27 -5.67 3.15 1.37
CA ILE A 27 -5.50 3.98 0.17
C ILE A 27 -6.63 3.72 -0.83
N SER A 28 -7.01 2.45 -1.01
CA SER A 28 -7.96 2.02 -2.03
C SER A 28 -9.41 2.37 -1.67
N SER A 29 -10.02 3.24 -2.48
CA SER A 29 -11.46 3.54 -2.40
C SER A 29 -12.34 2.35 -2.79
N ALA A 30 -11.79 1.37 -3.53
CA ALA A 30 -12.51 0.15 -3.86
C ALA A 30 -12.66 -0.76 -2.64
N VAL A 31 -11.62 -0.88 -1.82
CA VAL A 31 -11.71 -1.61 -0.54
C VAL A 31 -12.70 -0.91 0.39
N ASP A 32 -12.65 0.42 0.48
CA ASP A 32 -13.60 1.21 1.27
C ASP A 32 -15.06 0.95 0.85
N SER A 33 -15.32 0.94 -0.47
CA SER A 33 -16.65 0.66 -1.02
C SER A 33 -17.10 -0.79 -0.77
N TYR A 34 -16.17 -1.74 -0.86
CA TYR A 34 -16.43 -3.16 -0.56
C TYR A 34 -16.82 -3.36 0.91
N VAL A 35 -16.08 -2.73 1.84
CA VAL A 35 -16.38 -2.76 3.28
C VAL A 35 -17.74 -2.10 3.57
N LYS A 36 -18.04 -0.95 2.94
CA LYS A 36 -19.37 -0.30 3.04
C LYS A 36 -20.50 -1.21 2.58
N LYS A 37 -20.29 -1.93 1.48
CA LYS A 37 -21.29 -2.86 0.93
C LYS A 37 -21.52 -4.03 1.88
N ALA A 38 -20.47 -4.60 2.45
CA ALA A 38 -20.57 -5.66 3.46
C ALA A 38 -21.29 -5.17 4.73
N ALA A 39 -20.97 -3.95 5.18
CA ALA A 39 -21.59 -3.35 6.35
C ALA A 39 -23.09 -3.02 6.18
N ALA A 40 -23.59 -2.94 4.95
CA ALA A 40 -25.02 -2.74 4.70
C ALA A 40 -25.88 -3.93 5.19
N ASP A 41 -25.29 -5.13 5.29
CA ASP A 41 -25.93 -6.29 5.94
C ASP A 41 -25.56 -6.36 7.43
N THR A 42 -26.21 -5.49 8.20
CA THR A 42 -25.88 -5.21 9.61
C THR A 42 -26.08 -6.38 10.58
N ALA A 43 -26.75 -7.47 10.19
CA ALA A 43 -27.12 -8.54 11.12
C ALA A 43 -25.91 -9.40 11.56
N LYS A 44 -24.81 -9.40 10.80
CA LYS A 44 -23.63 -10.27 11.06
C LYS A 44 -22.28 -9.57 10.87
N PHE A 45 -22.27 -8.30 10.53
CA PHE A 45 -21.03 -7.61 10.17
C PHE A 45 -20.27 -7.09 11.40
N ALA A 46 -18.99 -7.44 11.50
CA ALA A 46 -18.07 -6.89 12.48
C ALA A 46 -16.86 -6.24 11.80
N TYR A 47 -16.63 -4.97 12.11
CA TYR A 47 -15.41 -4.26 11.71
C TYR A 47 -14.54 -3.96 12.94
N ILE A 48 -13.38 -4.61 12.99
CA ILE A 48 -12.35 -4.47 14.01
C ILE A 48 -11.23 -3.56 13.47
N LEU A 49 -11.01 -2.43 14.13
CA LEU A 49 -9.88 -1.53 13.87
C LEU A 49 -8.80 -1.71 14.93
N VAL A 50 -7.55 -1.93 14.51
CA VAL A 50 -6.40 -2.09 15.40
C VAL A 50 -5.37 -1.03 15.05
N HIS A 51 -5.32 0.04 15.86
CA HIS A 51 -4.44 1.16 15.60
C HIS A 51 -4.18 1.94 16.88
N PRO A 52 -2.91 2.18 17.27
CA PRO A 52 -2.61 2.97 18.44
C PRO A 52 -3.10 4.41 18.25
N SER A 53 -3.90 4.91 19.18
CA SER A 53 -4.47 6.25 19.11
C SER A 53 -3.38 7.31 19.03
N SER A 54 -3.45 8.18 18.02
CA SER A 54 -2.72 9.45 18.02
C SER A 54 -3.68 10.61 18.33
N PRO A 55 -3.27 11.62 19.12
CA PRO A 55 -4.10 12.78 19.39
C PRO A 55 -4.56 13.48 18.09
N GLY A 56 -5.87 13.70 17.95
CA GLY A 56 -6.47 14.40 16.81
C GLY A 56 -6.73 13.54 15.55
N GLU A 57 -6.46 12.24 15.60
CA GLU A 57 -6.65 11.35 14.45
C GLU A 57 -8.12 10.93 14.27
N ARG A 58 -8.67 11.14 13.07
CA ARG A 58 -10.00 10.63 12.68
C ARG A 58 -9.88 9.18 12.19
N ARG A 59 -10.05 8.24 13.12
CA ARG A 59 -9.83 6.79 12.90
C ARG A 59 -10.90 6.06 12.10
N ASP A 60 -12.13 6.58 12.10
CA ASP A 60 -13.26 5.96 11.42
C ASP A 60 -14.04 7.02 10.62
N PRO A 61 -13.63 7.31 9.37
CA PRO A 61 -14.29 8.32 8.56
C PRO A 61 -15.72 7.93 8.17
N ASN A 62 -16.02 6.63 8.10
CA ASN A 62 -17.30 6.11 7.62
C ASN A 62 -18.26 5.68 8.74
N TYR A 63 -17.83 5.74 10.01
CA TYR A 63 -18.61 5.32 11.17
C TYR A 63 -19.03 3.84 11.09
N LEU A 64 -18.16 2.98 10.56
CA LEU A 64 -18.40 1.55 10.37
C LEU A 64 -17.72 0.67 11.43
N VAL A 65 -16.78 1.21 12.20
CA VAL A 65 -15.99 0.44 13.16
C VAL A 65 -16.88 0.00 14.32
N THR A 66 -16.97 -1.31 14.50
CA THR A 66 -17.73 -1.94 15.60
C THR A 66 -16.88 -2.17 16.85
N HIS A 67 -15.58 -2.45 16.66
CA HIS A 67 -14.65 -2.74 17.73
C HIS A 67 -13.33 -2.00 17.45
N ALA A 68 -12.83 -1.24 18.41
CA ALA A 68 -11.57 -0.52 18.29
C ALA A 68 -10.58 -1.01 19.35
N PHE A 69 -9.41 -1.46 18.91
CA PHE A 69 -8.30 -1.87 19.74
C PHE A 69 -7.20 -0.81 19.68
N ASP A 70 -7.04 -0.09 20.78
CA ASP A 70 -5.97 0.88 20.96
C ASP A 70 -4.69 0.19 21.44
N CYS A 71 -3.96 -0.42 20.51
CA CYS A 71 -2.70 -1.09 20.82
C CYS A 71 -1.79 -1.18 19.59
N PRO A 72 -0.48 -1.43 19.79
CA PRO A 72 0.42 -1.73 18.70
C PRO A 72 -0.04 -2.99 17.92
N VAL A 73 -0.11 -2.88 16.59
CA VAL A 73 -0.53 -3.98 15.69
C VAL A 73 0.20 -5.29 16.00
N GLY A 74 1.52 -5.22 16.22
CA GLY A 74 2.32 -6.42 16.52
C GLY A 74 1.87 -7.15 17.79
N SER A 75 1.40 -6.42 18.81
CA SER A 75 0.90 -7.03 20.05
C SER A 75 -0.44 -7.72 19.83
N PHE A 76 -1.34 -7.09 19.07
CA PHE A 76 -2.62 -7.68 18.68
C PHE A 76 -2.43 -8.97 17.86
N VAL A 77 -1.59 -8.92 16.82
CA VAL A 77 -1.32 -10.09 15.95
C VAL A 77 -0.75 -11.25 16.76
N ARG A 78 0.20 -10.99 17.68
CA ARG A 78 0.75 -12.04 18.56
C ARG A 78 -0.32 -12.67 19.46
N ALA A 79 -1.21 -11.86 20.02
CA ALA A 79 -2.29 -12.37 20.87
C ALA A 79 -3.26 -13.29 20.09
N ILE A 80 -3.69 -12.89 18.88
CA ILE A 80 -4.55 -13.75 18.06
C ILE A 80 -3.78 -14.99 17.56
N ALA A 81 -2.49 -14.86 17.25
CA ALA A 81 -1.67 -15.99 16.79
C ALA A 81 -1.53 -17.09 17.85
N SER A 82 -1.60 -16.74 19.14
CA SER A 82 -1.59 -17.72 20.24
C SER A 82 -2.90 -18.49 20.44
N THR A 83 -3.99 -18.10 19.77
CA THR A 83 -5.28 -18.78 19.86
C THR A 83 -5.33 -19.97 18.90
N PRO A 84 -5.74 -21.18 19.33
CA PRO A 84 -5.94 -22.32 18.44
C PRO A 84 -6.93 -21.99 17.32
N ARG A 85 -6.64 -22.43 16.08
CA ARG A 85 -7.49 -22.18 14.90
C ARG A 85 -7.72 -23.47 14.14
N ALA A 86 -8.93 -23.61 13.59
CA ALA A 86 -9.20 -24.63 12.59
C ALA A 86 -8.40 -24.32 11.31
N PRO A 87 -7.96 -25.35 10.56
CA PRO A 87 -7.39 -25.15 9.23
C PRO A 87 -8.38 -24.44 8.31
N LEU A 88 -7.87 -23.67 7.36
CA LEU A 88 -8.69 -23.08 6.30
C LEU A 88 -9.26 -24.18 5.42
N GLU A 89 -10.59 -24.16 5.24
CA GLU A 89 -11.27 -25.09 4.35
C GLU A 89 -11.03 -24.70 2.89
N VAL A 90 -10.70 -25.71 2.07
CA VAL A 90 -10.58 -25.56 0.61
C VAL A 90 -11.95 -25.18 0.06
N GLY A 91 -11.99 -24.17 -0.81
CA GLY A 91 -13.24 -23.65 -1.39
C GLY A 91 -13.94 -22.59 -0.55
N SER A 92 -13.38 -22.21 0.62
CA SER A 92 -13.84 -21.01 1.34
C SER A 92 -13.68 -19.74 0.51
N ASP A 93 -14.46 -18.70 0.85
CA ASP A 93 -14.39 -17.37 0.23
C ASP A 93 -12.96 -16.81 0.17
N LEU A 94 -12.16 -17.05 1.22
CA LEU A 94 -10.75 -16.63 1.23
C LEU A 94 -9.91 -17.36 0.18
N HIS A 95 -10.18 -18.65 -0.03
CA HIS A 95 -9.52 -19.42 -1.08
C HIS A 95 -9.91 -18.90 -2.48
N VAL A 96 -11.18 -18.56 -2.68
CA VAL A 96 -11.67 -17.96 -3.93
C VAL A 96 -10.99 -16.61 -4.19
N LEU A 97 -10.98 -15.70 -3.21
CA LEU A 97 -10.33 -14.40 -3.35
C LEU A 97 -8.83 -14.53 -3.64
N LYS A 98 -8.15 -15.46 -2.96
CA LYS A 98 -6.72 -15.71 -3.19
C LYS A 98 -6.45 -16.19 -4.63
N ASN A 99 -7.23 -17.13 -5.13
CA ASN A 99 -7.05 -17.64 -6.49
C ASN A 99 -7.35 -16.56 -7.54
N LEU A 100 -8.39 -15.76 -7.30
CA LEU A 100 -8.75 -14.65 -8.18
C LEU A 100 -7.67 -13.56 -8.19
N ASP A 101 -7.08 -13.25 -7.04
CA ASP A 101 -5.96 -12.29 -6.93
C ASP A 101 -4.74 -12.76 -7.74
N LEU A 102 -4.36 -14.04 -7.63
CA LEU A 102 -3.29 -14.64 -8.42
C LEU A 102 -3.57 -14.60 -9.93
N GLU A 103 -4.81 -14.89 -10.35
CA GLU A 103 -5.21 -14.85 -11.75
C GLU A 103 -5.19 -13.41 -12.30
N VAL A 104 -5.72 -12.45 -11.55
CA VAL A 104 -5.68 -11.02 -11.89
C VAL A 104 -4.23 -10.55 -12.00
N GLN A 105 -3.37 -10.90 -11.06
CA GLN A 105 -1.95 -10.54 -11.09
C GLN A 105 -1.25 -11.10 -12.34
N SER A 106 -1.56 -12.35 -12.72
CA SER A 106 -1.03 -12.98 -13.93
C SER A 106 -1.50 -12.27 -15.19
N LEU A 107 -2.80 -11.97 -15.30
CA LEU A 107 -3.39 -11.29 -16.46
C LEU A 107 -2.86 -9.86 -16.61
N VAL A 108 -2.78 -9.11 -15.51
CA VAL A 108 -2.24 -7.75 -15.49
C VAL A 108 -0.77 -7.76 -15.89
N SER A 109 0.01 -8.74 -15.43
CA SER A 109 1.43 -8.86 -15.81
C SER A 109 1.58 -9.13 -17.31
N GLY A 110 0.83 -10.07 -17.87
CA GLY A 110 0.86 -10.36 -19.30
C GLY A 110 0.42 -9.18 -20.17
N ALA A 111 -0.66 -8.49 -19.79
CA ALA A 111 -1.15 -7.31 -20.52
C ALA A 111 -0.12 -6.16 -20.53
N LEU A 112 0.63 -6.00 -19.43
CA LEU A 112 1.67 -4.97 -19.34
C LEU A 112 2.91 -5.32 -20.18
N GLU A 113 3.30 -6.59 -20.26
CA GLU A 113 4.38 -7.06 -21.13
C GLU A 113 4.02 -6.88 -22.62
N GLU A 114 2.78 -7.21 -22.99
CA GLU A 114 2.26 -7.00 -24.34
C GLU A 114 2.26 -5.50 -24.69
N HIS A 115 1.74 -4.66 -23.81
CA HIS A 115 1.71 -3.21 -24.02
C HIS A 115 3.12 -2.60 -24.14
N ALA A 116 4.07 -3.06 -23.32
CA ALA A 116 5.47 -2.62 -23.41
C ALA A 116 6.09 -2.99 -24.76
N SER A 117 5.79 -4.18 -25.27
CA SER A 117 6.26 -4.66 -26.58
C SER A 117 5.67 -3.83 -27.73
N GLN A 118 4.37 -3.55 -27.70
CA GLN A 118 3.67 -2.75 -28.71
C GLN A 118 4.13 -1.28 -28.72
N SER A 119 4.45 -0.73 -27.55
CA SER A 119 4.90 0.66 -27.40
C SER A 119 6.39 0.85 -27.71
N GLY A 120 7.08 -0.19 -28.21
CA GLY A 120 8.52 -0.13 -28.46
C GLY A 120 9.36 0.15 -27.21
N GLY A 121 8.85 -0.21 -26.02
CA GLY A 121 9.50 0.08 -24.75
C GLY A 121 9.36 1.52 -24.26
N ALA A 122 8.43 2.32 -24.79
CA ALA A 122 8.16 3.66 -24.28
C ALA A 122 7.78 3.63 -22.79
N LEU A 123 8.40 4.52 -22.01
CA LEU A 123 8.11 4.66 -20.58
C LEU A 123 6.77 5.37 -20.38
N ASN A 124 5.97 4.86 -19.46
CA ASN A 124 4.75 5.46 -18.94
C ASN A 124 4.73 5.33 -17.40
N GLU A 125 3.73 5.89 -16.74
CA GLU A 125 3.63 5.90 -15.26
C GLU A 125 3.71 4.48 -14.68
N ILE A 126 3.00 3.52 -15.29
CA ILE A 126 2.92 2.13 -14.82
C ILE A 126 4.26 1.41 -15.03
N SER A 127 4.86 1.53 -16.21
CA SER A 127 6.15 0.89 -16.51
C SER A 127 7.28 1.49 -15.68
N ALA A 128 7.25 2.80 -15.43
CA ALA A 128 8.19 3.46 -14.51
C ALA A 128 8.07 2.91 -13.08
N MET A 129 6.84 2.76 -12.56
CA MET A 129 6.61 2.16 -11.24
C MET A 129 7.12 0.72 -11.15
N LYS A 130 6.82 -0.12 -12.15
CA LYS A 130 7.29 -1.51 -12.19
C LYS A 130 8.80 -1.63 -12.28
N ILE A 131 9.43 -0.79 -13.11
CA ILE A 131 10.89 -0.74 -13.22
C ILE A 131 11.48 -0.31 -11.87
N ALA A 132 10.94 0.74 -11.24
CA ALA A 132 11.39 1.22 -9.95
C ALA A 132 11.29 0.15 -8.86
N SER A 133 10.16 -0.56 -8.77
CA SER A 133 9.96 -1.62 -7.78
C SER A 133 10.90 -2.81 -8.00
N SER A 134 11.25 -3.12 -9.26
CA SER A 134 12.19 -4.20 -9.58
C SER A 134 13.62 -3.99 -9.04
N PHE A 135 13.99 -2.76 -8.71
CA PHE A 135 15.29 -2.44 -8.11
C PHE A 135 15.33 -2.62 -6.58
N VAL A 136 14.18 -2.77 -5.93
CA VAL A 136 14.08 -2.76 -4.47
C VAL A 136 14.18 -4.20 -3.94
N ARG A 137 15.22 -4.46 -3.15
CA ARG A 137 15.47 -5.76 -2.51
C ARG A 137 15.14 -5.69 -1.02
N ARG A 138 15.26 -6.82 -0.30
CA ARG A 138 14.97 -6.96 1.13
C ARG A 138 15.58 -5.89 2.06
N GLN A 139 16.76 -5.38 1.72
CA GLN A 139 17.48 -4.37 2.51
C GLN A 139 17.28 -2.93 2.00
N ASP A 140 16.59 -2.77 0.88
CA ASP A 140 16.29 -1.49 0.26
C ASP A 140 14.88 -1.04 0.66
N ALA A 141 14.58 0.21 0.36
CA ALA A 141 13.23 0.75 0.48
C ALA A 141 12.80 1.47 -0.80
N MET A 142 11.49 1.45 -1.05
CA MET A 142 10.85 2.29 -2.04
C MET A 142 10.18 3.46 -1.32
N PHE A 143 10.47 4.69 -1.74
CA PHE A 143 9.76 5.86 -1.24
C PHE A 143 8.78 6.35 -2.31
N VAL A 144 7.49 6.32 -2.02
CA VAL A 144 6.45 6.64 -3.00
C VAL A 144 5.75 7.94 -2.62
N SER A 145 5.69 8.87 -3.57
CA SER A 145 4.98 10.14 -3.41
C SER A 145 3.47 9.96 -3.30
N ASN A 146 2.81 10.91 -2.65
CA ASN A 146 1.36 11.06 -2.67
C ASN A 146 0.84 11.29 -4.12
N SER A 147 -0.49 11.20 -4.28
CA SER A 147 -1.22 11.33 -5.56
C SER A 147 -1.20 10.07 -6.45
N MET A 148 -0.74 10.13 -7.70
CA MET A 148 -0.73 9.01 -8.63
C MET A 148 0.29 7.92 -8.27
N PRO A 149 1.55 8.24 -7.89
CA PRO A 149 2.54 7.20 -7.60
C PRO A 149 2.09 6.21 -6.53
N ILE A 150 1.47 6.67 -5.44
CA ILE A 150 0.98 5.75 -4.40
C ILE A 150 -0.18 4.87 -4.88
N ARG A 151 -1.02 5.34 -5.81
CA ARG A 151 -2.12 4.55 -6.41
C ARG A 151 -1.60 3.54 -7.42
N ASP A 152 -0.60 3.93 -8.20
CA ASP A 152 0.08 3.03 -9.13
C ASP A 152 0.83 1.94 -8.36
N ALA A 153 1.46 2.29 -7.24
CA ALA A 153 2.07 1.33 -6.34
C ALA A 153 1.02 0.35 -5.77
N ASP A 154 -0.08 0.87 -5.21
CA ASP A 154 -1.20 0.06 -4.68
C ASP A 154 -1.79 -0.91 -5.72
N THR A 155 -1.74 -0.56 -7.01
CA THR A 155 -2.33 -1.35 -8.09
C THR A 155 -1.35 -2.33 -8.76
N PHE A 156 -0.08 -1.94 -8.91
CA PHE A 156 0.87 -2.64 -9.80
C PHE A 156 2.11 -3.19 -9.11
N VAL A 157 2.35 -2.82 -7.84
CA VAL A 157 3.49 -3.32 -7.08
C VAL A 157 3.04 -4.51 -6.24
N TYR A 158 3.28 -5.70 -6.79
CA TYR A 158 3.08 -6.97 -6.12
C TYR A 158 4.44 -7.41 -5.57
N GLU A 159 4.69 -7.22 -4.28
CA GLU A 159 5.97 -7.59 -3.67
C GLU A 159 6.09 -9.12 -3.53
N SER A 160 7.19 -9.69 -4.03
CA SER A 160 7.58 -11.09 -3.77
C SER A 160 8.67 -11.22 -2.69
N GLU A 161 9.36 -10.12 -2.40
CA GLU A 161 10.45 -10.01 -1.43
C GLU A 161 10.05 -8.99 -0.35
N SER A 162 10.56 -9.16 0.87
CA SER A 162 10.25 -8.32 2.03
C SER A 162 10.89 -6.93 1.94
N SER A 163 10.54 -6.14 0.93
CA SER A 163 10.97 -4.75 0.76
C SER A 163 10.16 -3.81 1.66
N THR A 164 10.73 -2.64 1.97
CA THR A 164 10.04 -1.61 2.76
C THR A 164 9.48 -0.54 1.81
N ILE A 165 8.17 -0.32 1.82
CA ILE A 165 7.55 0.82 1.13
C ILE A 165 7.28 1.93 2.14
N MET A 166 7.72 3.14 1.83
CA MET A 166 7.55 4.34 2.65
C MET A 166 6.78 5.41 1.88
N CYS A 167 5.91 6.16 2.56
CA CYS A 167 5.19 7.30 1.99
C CYS A 167 4.71 8.27 3.08
N ASN A 168 4.54 9.54 2.73
CA ASN A 168 4.07 10.58 3.64
C ASN A 168 2.53 10.59 3.74
N ARG A 169 1.95 9.68 4.52
CA ARG A 169 0.47 9.52 4.61
C ARG A 169 -0.21 10.25 5.78
N GLY A 170 0.54 10.90 6.66
CA GLY A 170 -0.02 11.67 7.79
C GLY A 170 -0.66 13.00 7.39
N ALA A 171 -0.10 13.67 6.39
CA ALA A 171 -0.71 14.79 5.68
C ALA A 171 -0.49 14.55 4.18
N SER A 172 -1.56 14.44 3.40
CA SER A 172 -1.51 14.05 1.96
C SER A 172 -0.88 15.11 1.04
N GLY A 173 -0.04 16.01 1.56
CA GLY A 173 0.64 17.06 0.81
C GLY A 173 1.78 16.54 -0.05
N ILE A 174 2.20 17.36 -1.02
CA ILE A 174 3.37 17.11 -1.87
C ILE A 174 4.65 17.72 -1.30
N ASP A 175 4.54 18.38 -0.15
CA ASP A 175 5.64 19.10 0.49
C ASP A 175 6.62 18.13 1.15
N GLY A 176 7.92 18.39 0.98
CA GLY A 176 8.97 17.66 1.69
C GLY A 176 9.11 16.19 1.27
N VAL A 177 8.54 15.77 0.14
CA VAL A 177 8.62 14.37 -0.34
C VAL A 177 10.06 13.97 -0.66
N LEU A 178 10.83 14.83 -1.34
CA LEU A 178 12.25 14.57 -1.62
C LEU A 178 13.08 14.60 -0.34
N HIS A 179 12.86 15.58 0.53
CA HIS A 179 13.54 15.63 1.83
C HIS A 179 13.27 14.38 2.67
N SER A 180 12.04 13.88 2.69
CA SER A 180 11.65 12.67 3.42
C SER A 180 12.31 11.43 2.84
N ALA A 181 12.34 11.31 1.51
CA ALA A 181 13.03 10.20 0.82
C ALA A 181 14.55 10.21 1.10
N ILE A 182 15.18 11.39 1.09
CA ILE A 182 16.59 11.56 1.44
C ILE A 182 16.84 11.18 2.90
N GLY A 183 15.99 11.63 3.82
CA GLY A 183 16.08 11.28 5.25
C GLY A 183 15.93 9.78 5.48
N ALA A 184 14.98 9.13 4.80
CA ALA A 184 14.83 7.68 4.82
C ALA A 184 16.11 6.97 4.33
N ALA A 185 16.74 7.48 3.27
CA ALA A 185 17.99 6.93 2.76
C ALA A 185 19.13 7.03 3.79
N HIS A 186 19.20 8.14 4.54
CA HIS A 186 20.20 8.29 5.61
C HIS A 186 19.90 7.37 6.81
N ALA A 187 18.63 7.10 7.10
CA ALA A 187 18.22 6.21 8.18
C ALA A 187 18.45 4.73 7.84
N LEU A 188 18.31 4.33 6.57
CA LEU A 188 18.63 2.99 6.10
C LEU A 188 20.15 2.75 6.14
N ARG A 189 20.63 2.09 7.20
CA ARG A 189 22.05 1.71 7.32
C ARG A 189 22.38 0.57 6.36
N GLY A 190 22.95 0.90 5.20
CA GLY A 190 23.48 -0.07 4.23
C GLY A 190 22.53 -0.49 3.11
N GLY A 191 21.31 0.06 3.08
CA GLY A 191 20.32 -0.13 2.01
C GLY A 191 20.25 1.07 1.06
N ARG A 192 19.54 0.91 -0.06
CA ARG A 192 19.23 2.00 -0.99
C ARG A 192 17.77 2.42 -0.86
N VAL A 193 17.49 3.68 -1.19
CA VAL A 193 16.12 4.18 -1.33
C VAL A 193 15.88 4.55 -2.78
N THR A 194 14.92 3.87 -3.40
CA THR A 194 14.40 4.23 -4.72
C THR A 194 13.17 5.10 -4.53
N ALA A 195 13.26 6.38 -4.89
CA ALA A 195 12.14 7.31 -4.77
C ALA A 195 11.35 7.44 -6.08
N VAL A 196 10.03 7.25 -6.03
CA VAL A 196 9.11 7.47 -7.15
C VAL A 196 8.24 8.68 -6.84
N ILE A 197 8.52 9.79 -7.52
CA ILE A 197 7.95 11.10 -7.22
C ILE A 197 7.40 11.71 -8.51
N GLY A 198 6.22 12.33 -8.44
CA GLY A 198 5.65 13.08 -9.55
C GLY A 198 6.46 14.34 -9.85
N ASP A 199 6.33 14.85 -11.07
CA ASP A 199 6.99 16.07 -11.55
C ASP A 199 6.65 17.30 -10.67
N VAL A 200 5.37 17.53 -10.37
CA VAL A 200 4.93 18.67 -9.55
C VAL A 200 5.48 18.59 -8.13
N ALA A 201 5.45 17.40 -7.51
CA ALA A 201 6.01 17.20 -6.16
C ALA A 201 7.53 17.37 -6.16
N THR A 202 8.22 16.92 -7.22
CA THR A 202 9.66 17.12 -7.40
C THR A 202 9.98 18.61 -7.49
N LEU A 203 9.28 19.35 -8.36
CA LEU A 203 9.46 20.80 -8.53
C LEU A 203 9.25 21.57 -7.23
N HIS A 204 8.26 21.18 -6.44
CA HIS A 204 7.95 21.81 -5.16
C HIS A 204 9.05 21.61 -4.10
N ASP A 205 9.84 20.54 -4.21
CA ASP A 205 10.83 20.14 -3.21
C ASP A 205 12.27 20.06 -3.76
N LEU A 206 12.56 20.74 -4.89
CA LEU A 206 13.86 20.69 -5.58
C LEU A 206 15.05 21.11 -4.70
N ASN A 207 14.83 22.02 -3.74
CA ASN A 207 15.87 22.48 -2.82
C ASN A 207 16.49 21.32 -2.00
N ALA A 208 15.77 20.20 -1.85
CA ALA A 208 16.28 18.99 -1.23
C ALA A 208 17.53 18.44 -1.92
N LEU A 209 17.58 18.50 -3.25
CA LEU A 209 18.72 18.01 -4.04
C LEU A 209 19.95 18.89 -3.86
N HIS A 210 19.77 20.20 -3.71
CA HIS A 210 20.85 21.12 -3.37
C HIS A 210 21.46 20.78 -2.01
N ASN A 211 20.60 20.54 -1.01
CA ASN A 211 21.03 20.17 0.35
C ASN A 211 21.76 18.82 0.37
N LEU A 212 21.25 17.82 -0.38
CA LEU A 212 21.89 16.51 -0.51
C LEU A 212 23.32 16.62 -1.04
N ARG A 213 23.52 17.43 -2.10
CA ARG A 213 24.85 17.63 -2.68
C ARG A 213 25.83 18.26 -1.69
N ARG A 214 25.37 19.23 -0.88
CA ARG A 214 26.20 19.90 0.13
C ARG A 214 26.61 18.94 1.25
N GLY A 215 25.66 18.20 1.81
CA GLY A 215 25.94 17.21 2.86
C GLY A 215 26.89 16.09 2.41
N ALA A 216 26.82 15.68 1.14
CA ALA A 216 27.76 14.72 0.56
C ALA A 216 29.19 15.28 0.48
N ALA A 217 29.36 16.57 0.15
CA ALA A 217 30.67 17.21 0.07
C ALA A 217 31.31 17.41 1.45
N GLU A 218 30.51 17.71 2.48
CA GLU A 218 30.99 17.92 3.86
C GLU A 218 31.33 16.60 4.59
N SER A 219 30.78 15.46 4.15
CA SER A 219 31.07 14.14 4.73
C SER A 219 32.27 13.42 4.10
N THR A 220 32.81 13.95 2.99
CA THR A 220 34.01 13.44 2.30
C THR A 220 35.26 14.28 2.53
N SER A 221 35.16 15.39 3.26
CA SER A 221 36.27 16.24 3.73
C SER A 221 36.64 15.94 5.18
#